data_AF-A0A9N9RMI3-F1
#
_entry.id   AF-A0A9N9RMI3-F1
#
_cell.length_a   1.000
_cell.length_b   1.000
_cell.length_c   1.000
_cell.angle_alpha   90.00
_cell.angle_beta   90.00
_cell.angle_gamma   90.00
#
_symmetry.space_group_name_H-M   'P 1'
#
loop_
_entity.id
_entity.type
_entity.pdbx_description
1 polymer ?
#
loop_
_entity_poly.entity_id
_entity_poly.type
_entity_poly.pdbx_seq_one_letter_code
_entity_poly.pdbx_strand_id
1 'polypeptide(L)'
;MKHLLLFSVLLVSLAASISAITDEDCVRLAEENPLKINRYYESHGSDCNKYFQCSRYGLVEFNCPESLYFDRELHICGRPREVTC
;
A
#
# COMPACT_ATOMS: atom_id res chain seq x y z
N MET A 1 28.25 -18.45 -17.96
CA MET A 1 27.34 -17.29 -18.16
C MET A 1 25.86 -17.66 -18.02
N LYS A 2 25.38 -18.78 -18.57
CA LYS A 2 23.96 -19.20 -18.46
C LYS A 2 23.50 -19.56 -17.03
N HIS A 3 24.39 -20.15 -16.23
CA HIS A 3 24.13 -20.43 -14.80
C HIS A 3 24.05 -19.15 -13.96
N LEU A 4 24.76 -18.08 -14.31
CA LEU A 4 24.70 -16.81 -13.60
C LEU A 4 23.33 -16.15 -13.75
N LEU A 5 22.74 -16.26 -14.94
CA LEU A 5 21.37 -15.80 -15.23
C LEU A 5 20.31 -16.62 -14.49
N LEU A 6 20.51 -17.93 -14.32
CA LEU A 6 19.59 -18.80 -13.58
C LEU A 6 19.61 -18.51 -12.07
N PHE A 7 20.80 -18.29 -11.50
CA PHE A 7 20.94 -17.90 -10.10
C PHE A 7 20.35 -16.50 -9.82
N SER A 8 20.54 -15.54 -10.73
CA SER A 8 19.92 -14.21 -10.58
C SER A 8 18.39 -14.27 -10.67
N VAL A 9 17.81 -15.13 -11.52
CA VAL A 9 16.36 -15.29 -11.63
C VAL A 9 15.76 -15.95 -10.38
N LEU A 10 16.47 -16.88 -9.74
CA LEU A 10 16.05 -17.49 -8.47
C LEU A 10 16.03 -16.46 -7.31
N LEU A 11 17.02 -15.58 -7.25
CA LEU A 11 17.07 -14.52 -6.24
C LEU A 11 15.98 -13.46 -6.45
N VAL A 12 15.68 -13.12 -7.70
CA VAL A 12 14.60 -12.17 -8.04
C VAL A 12 13.22 -12.75 -7.70
N SER A 13 13.00 -14.05 -7.89
CA SER A 13 11.72 -14.69 -7.56
C SER A 13 11.46 -14.80 -6.06
N LEU A 14 12.50 -14.89 -5.22
CA LEU A 14 12.38 -14.81 -3.75
C LEU A 14 11.93 -13.41 -3.27
N ALA A 15 12.27 -12.34 -3.99
CA ALA A 15 11.86 -10.98 -3.66
C ALA A 15 10.46 -10.60 -4.21
N ALA A 16 9.93 -11.37 -5.17
CA ALA A 16 8.73 -11.03 -5.94
C ALA A 16 7.39 -11.28 -5.23
N SER A 17 7.38 -11.44 -3.90
CA SER A 17 6.15 -11.77 -3.13
C SER A 17 5.77 -10.74 -2.06
N ILE A 18 6.44 -9.58 -2.01
CA ILE A 18 6.07 -8.53 -1.06
C ILE A 18 4.79 -7.85 -1.56
N SER A 19 3.68 -8.11 -0.87
CA SER A 19 2.32 -7.66 -1.25
C SER A 19 2.02 -6.19 -0.90
N ALA A 20 3.04 -5.34 -0.80
CA ALA A 20 2.86 -3.92 -0.51
C ALA A 20 2.59 -3.16 -1.81
N ILE A 21 1.55 -2.32 -1.82
CA ILE A 21 1.30 -1.40 -2.93
C ILE A 21 2.43 -0.38 -3.03
N THR A 22 2.96 -0.17 -4.23
CA THR A 22 3.99 0.85 -4.49
C THR A 22 3.40 2.09 -5.15
N ASP A 23 4.17 3.18 -5.21
CA ASP A 23 3.78 4.38 -5.99
C ASP A 23 3.50 4.04 -7.45
N GLU A 24 4.28 3.14 -8.06
CA GLU A 24 4.10 2.71 -9.45
C GLU A 24 2.78 1.95 -9.64
N ASP A 25 2.46 1.03 -8.72
CA ASP A 25 1.18 0.31 -8.75
C ASP A 25 0.00 1.28 -8.60
N CYS A 26 0.16 2.27 -7.74
CA CYS A 26 -0.84 3.29 -7.47
C CYS A 26 -1.09 4.18 -8.69
N VAL A 27 -0.02 4.63 -9.37
CA VAL A 27 -0.13 5.37 -10.64
C VAL A 27 -0.80 4.51 -11.72
N ARG A 28 -0.44 3.23 -11.83
CA ARG A 28 -1.09 2.31 -12.78
C ARG A 28 -2.59 2.17 -12.51
N LEU A 29 -3.00 2.03 -11.24
CA LEU A 29 -4.42 2.01 -10.86
C LEU A 29 -5.15 3.31 -11.25
N ALA A 30 -4.45 4.45 -11.20
CA ALA A 30 -5.02 5.74 -11.57
C ALA A 30 -5.27 5.85 -13.08
N GLU A 31 -4.40 5.27 -13.90
CA GLU A 31 -4.58 5.21 -15.35
C GLU A 31 -5.70 4.25 -15.76
N GLU A 32 -5.78 3.08 -15.11
CA GLU A 32 -6.81 2.07 -15.38
C GLU A 32 -8.21 2.52 -14.93
N ASN A 33 -8.31 3.17 -13.76
CA ASN A 33 -9.58 3.53 -13.13
C ASN A 33 -9.57 4.97 -12.58
N PRO A 34 -9.46 6.01 -13.43
CA PRO A 34 -9.25 7.40 -13.00
C PRO A 34 -10.37 7.97 -12.13
N LEU A 35 -11.60 7.44 -12.24
CA LEU A 35 -12.75 7.87 -11.44
C LEU A 35 -12.85 7.22 -10.06
N LYS A 36 -12.04 6.18 -9.77
CA LYS A 36 -12.09 5.42 -8.52
C LYS A 36 -10.76 5.41 -7.76
N ILE A 37 -9.75 6.13 -8.22
CA ILE A 37 -8.41 6.13 -7.63
C ILE A 37 -8.40 6.51 -6.14
N ASN A 38 -9.31 7.39 -5.73
CA ASN A 38 -9.48 7.82 -4.34
C ASN A 38 -10.13 6.77 -3.42
N ARG A 39 -10.45 5.57 -3.91
CA ARG A 39 -11.00 4.47 -3.10
C ARG A 39 -9.96 3.40 -2.73
N TYR A 40 -8.72 3.56 -3.19
CA TYR A 40 -7.64 2.66 -2.85
C TYR A 40 -6.87 3.27 -1.67
N TYR A 41 -6.86 2.53 -0.56
CA TYR A 41 -6.20 2.90 0.68
C TYR A 41 -5.27 1.78 1.14
N GLU A 42 -4.19 2.13 1.83
CA GLU A 42 -3.26 1.17 2.40
C GLU A 42 -2.78 1.63 3.80
N SER A 43 -2.42 0.68 4.64
CA SER A 43 -1.90 0.97 6.00
C SER A 43 -0.46 1.49 5.93
N HIS A 44 -0.06 2.36 6.86
CA HIS A 44 1.33 2.85 6.94
C HIS A 44 2.33 1.79 7.44
N GLY A 45 1.85 0.71 8.07
CA GLY A 45 2.65 -0.46 8.50
C GLY A 45 3.57 -0.22 9.71
N SER A 46 3.88 1.03 10.03
CA SER A 46 4.73 1.41 11.19
C SER A 46 4.08 2.45 12.11
N ASP A 47 3.02 3.11 11.66
CA ASP A 47 2.27 4.11 12.42
C ASP A 47 0.78 3.91 12.17
N CYS A 48 0.07 3.40 13.16
CA CYS A 48 -1.33 3.03 13.03
C CYS A 48 -2.27 4.24 12.87
N ASN A 49 -1.81 5.45 13.25
CA ASN A 49 -2.57 6.67 13.00
C ASN A 49 -2.46 7.13 11.54
N LYS A 50 -1.56 6.54 10.75
CA LYS A 50 -1.32 6.92 9.37
C LYS A 50 -1.82 5.89 8.37
N TYR A 51 -2.17 6.38 7.20
CA TYR A 51 -2.54 5.56 6.05
C TYR A 51 -2.17 6.27 4.75
N PHE A 52 -2.12 5.50 3.67
CA PHE A 52 -1.93 6.01 2.32
C PHE A 52 -3.25 5.97 1.56
N GLN A 53 -3.50 6.98 0.73
CA GLN A 53 -4.54 6.95 -0.30
C GLN A 53 -3.88 7.14 -1.66
N CYS A 54 -4.38 6.41 -2.65
CA CYS A 54 -3.89 6.59 -4.01
C CYS A 54 -4.33 7.89 -4.68
N SER A 55 -3.40 8.44 -5.47
CA SER A 55 -3.62 9.55 -6.37
C SER A 55 -3.04 9.23 -7.75
N ARG A 56 -3.30 10.11 -8.73
CA ARG A 56 -2.66 10.03 -10.05
C ARG A 56 -1.13 10.25 -10.03
N TYR A 57 -0.57 10.60 -8.88
CA TYR A 57 0.86 10.85 -8.70
C TYR A 57 1.54 9.86 -7.74
N GLY A 58 0.83 8.81 -7.32
CA GLY A 58 1.32 7.85 -6.33
C GLY A 58 0.57 7.94 -4.99
N LEU A 59 1.15 7.32 -3.97
CA LEU A 59 0.63 7.25 -2.62
C LEU A 59 0.73 8.62 -1.94
N VAL A 60 -0.35 9.02 -1.27
CA VAL A 60 -0.39 10.23 -0.46
C VAL A 60 -0.65 9.82 0.98
N GLU A 61 0.23 10.23 1.89
CA GLU A 61 0.11 9.94 3.33
C GLU A 61 -0.92 10.86 3.98
N PHE A 62 -1.76 10.27 4.83
CA PHE A 62 -2.76 10.97 5.63
C PHE A 62 -2.67 10.51 7.09
N ASN A 63 -3.09 11.39 7.99
CA ASN A 63 -3.29 11.06 9.39
C ASN A 63 -4.78 10.88 9.66
N CYS A 64 -5.13 9.87 10.42
CA CYS A 64 -6.42 9.76 11.06
C CYS A 64 -6.60 10.91 12.07
N PRO A 65 -7.82 11.45 12.23
CA PRO A 65 -8.09 12.45 13.25
C PRO A 65 -7.76 11.93 14.66
N GLU A 66 -7.35 12.85 15.54
CA GLU A 66 -7.05 12.56 16.95
C GLU A 66 -6.05 11.39 17.13
N SER A 67 -6.36 10.43 18.00
CA SER A 67 -5.57 9.21 18.23
C SER A 67 -6.29 7.96 17.71
N LEU A 68 -7.02 8.11 16.60
CA LEU A 68 -7.68 7.00 15.91
C LEU A 68 -6.70 6.23 15.03
N TYR A 69 -6.97 4.95 14.79
CA TYR A 69 -6.17 4.10 13.92
C TYR A 69 -6.91 3.78 12.63
N PHE A 70 -6.18 3.67 11.53
CA PHE A 70 -6.76 3.35 10.23
C PHE A 70 -7.16 1.87 10.17
N ASP A 71 -8.43 1.62 9.90
CA ASP A 71 -8.98 0.29 9.62
C ASP A 71 -8.93 0.04 8.11
N ARG A 72 -8.05 -0.87 7.70
CA ARG A 72 -7.84 -1.23 6.29
C ARG A 72 -9.03 -1.98 5.69
N GLU A 73 -9.81 -2.72 6.48
CA GLU A 73 -10.95 -3.48 5.96
C GLU A 73 -12.16 -2.57 5.71
N LEU A 74 -12.37 -1.60 6.60
CA LEU A 74 -13.49 -0.67 6.54
C LEU A 74 -13.16 0.65 5.83
N HIS A 75 -11.88 0.93 5.58
CA HIS A 75 -11.37 2.20 5.03
C HIS A 75 -11.80 3.43 5.85
N ILE A 76 -11.81 3.31 7.17
CA ILE A 76 -12.17 4.38 8.11
C ILE A 76 -11.18 4.46 9.27
N CYS A 77 -11.16 5.58 9.98
CA CYS A 77 -10.43 5.71 11.23
C CYS A 77 -11.32 5.24 12.39
N GLY A 78 -10.85 4.25 13.15
CA GLY A 78 -11.54 3.66 14.30
C GLY A 78 -10.74 3.77 15.59
N ARG A 79 -11.34 3.34 16.71
CA ARG A 79 -10.64 3.39 18.00
C ARG A 79 -9.53 2.35 18.05
N PRO A 80 -8.40 2.61 18.74
CA PRO A 80 -7.31 1.64 18.89
C PRO A 80 -7.69 0.26 19.44
N ARG A 81 -8.81 0.14 20.17
CA ARG A 81 -9.29 -1.14 20.71
C ARG A 81 -10.16 -1.94 19.73
N GLU A 82 -10.59 -1.31 18.64
CA GLU A 82 -11.52 -1.85 17.64
C GLU A 82 -10.78 -2.19 16.33
N VAL A 83 -9.62 -1.59 16.10
CA VAL A 83 -8.86 -1.70 14.85
C VAL A 83 -7.61 -2.54 15.07
N THR A 84 -7.37 -3.51 14.18
CA THR A 84 -6.10 -4.23 14.12
C THR A 84 -5.14 -3.50 13.20
N CYS A 85 -4.05 -3.03 13.82
CA CYS A 85 -2.82 -2.63 13.17
C CYS A 85 -1.81 -3.78 13.41
#